data_AF-A0A534JVZ1-F1
#
_entry.id   AF-A0A534JVZ1-F1
#
_cell.length_a   1.000
_cell.length_b   1.000
_cell.length_c   1.000
_cell.angle_alpha   90.00
_cell.angle_beta   90.00
_cell.angle_gamma   90.00
#
_symmetry.space_group_name_H-M   'P 1'
#
loop_
_entity.id
_entity.type
_entity.pdbx_description
1 polymer ?
#
loop_
_entity_poly.entity_id
_entity_poly.type
_entity_poly.pdbx_seq_one_letter_code
_entity_poly.pdbx_strand_id
1 'polypeptide(L)'
;MASKPPKVQLVGLLPAILKPCGPACAQPFTQRNVEALREEEWQETPGFVLENAERAHHIAEDLFRDFGDSVRIEVVGLDSPRGVWLGLRYRIGKGFAVVVDGHEVFRDPKDSGPVKDAVSRALSTRPSRA
;
A
#
# COMPACT_ATOMS: atom_id res chain seq x y z
N MET A 1 -11.08 24.94 -7.70
CA MET A 1 -9.93 24.18 -7.15
C MET A 1 -10.30 22.71 -7.21
N ALA A 2 -9.63 21.90 -8.03
CA ALA A 2 -9.96 20.47 -8.14
C ALA A 2 -9.70 19.78 -6.79
N SER A 3 -10.71 19.11 -6.24
CA SER A 3 -10.53 18.23 -5.08
C SER A 3 -9.60 17.08 -5.49
N LYS A 4 -8.46 16.92 -4.80
CA LYS A 4 -7.53 15.81 -5.07
C LYS A 4 -8.25 14.47 -4.79
N PRO A 5 -8.10 13.42 -5.60
CA PRO A 5 -8.76 12.11 -5.40
C PRO A 5 -8.44 11.52 -4.00
N PRO A 6 -9.30 10.62 -3.44
CA PRO A 6 -9.09 10.10 -2.10
C PRO A 6 -7.79 9.33 -2.05
N LYS A 7 -7.02 9.61 -1.02
CA LYS A 7 -5.73 8.96 -0.82
C LYS A 7 -5.96 7.67 -0.06
N VAL A 8 -5.68 6.53 -0.69
CA VAL A 8 -5.68 5.22 -0.03
C VAL A 8 -4.24 4.83 0.25
N GLN A 9 -3.87 4.75 1.52
CA GLN A 9 -2.51 4.39 1.92
C GLN A 9 -2.48 2.95 2.42
N LEU A 10 -1.65 2.10 1.81
CA LEU A 10 -1.28 0.80 2.35
C LEU A 10 -0.02 0.98 3.20
N VAL A 11 -0.13 0.77 4.51
CA VAL A 11 0.94 1.02 5.48
C VAL A 11 1.34 -0.28 6.16
N GLY A 12 2.58 -0.73 5.99
CA GLY A 12 3.03 -2.01 6.57
C GLY A 12 4.48 -2.33 6.30
N LEU A 13 4.94 -3.48 6.82
CA LEU A 13 6.15 -4.12 6.33
C LEU A 13 5.81 -4.80 5.02
N LEU A 14 6.43 -4.35 3.94
CA LEU A 14 6.22 -4.87 2.59
C LEU A 14 7.59 -5.12 1.95
N PRO A 15 7.76 -6.21 1.19
CA PRO A 15 9.02 -6.55 0.54
C PRO A 15 9.41 -5.44 -0.45
N ALA A 16 10.72 -5.27 -0.67
CA ALA A 16 11.23 -4.20 -1.53
C ALA A 16 10.70 -4.29 -2.97
N ILE A 17 10.36 -5.49 -3.42
CA ILE A 17 9.74 -5.74 -4.73
C ILE A 17 8.42 -4.99 -4.95
N LEU A 18 7.65 -4.71 -3.89
CA LEU A 18 6.38 -3.98 -3.98
C LEU A 18 6.55 -2.47 -3.80
N LYS A 19 7.77 -1.99 -3.55
CA LYS A 19 8.03 -0.55 -3.50
C LYS A 19 8.12 0.01 -4.92
N PRO A 20 7.66 1.24 -5.17
CA PRO A 20 7.68 1.87 -6.50
C PRO A 20 9.07 1.90 -7.18
N CYS A 21 10.13 1.83 -6.38
CA CYS A 21 11.52 1.90 -6.80
C CYS A 21 12.27 0.60 -6.45
N GLY A 22 11.64 -0.58 -6.63
CA GLY A 22 12.14 -1.89 -6.17
C GLY A 22 13.53 -2.33 -6.70
N PRO A 23 13.78 -3.64 -6.94
CA PRO A 23 15.12 -4.15 -7.27
C PRO A 23 15.79 -3.49 -8.50
N ALA A 24 14.99 -2.91 -9.40
CA ALA A 24 15.47 -2.12 -10.53
C ALA A 24 16.35 -0.92 -10.12
N CYS A 25 16.10 -0.30 -8.98
CA CYS A 25 16.92 0.83 -8.50
C CYS A 25 18.24 0.39 -7.86
N ALA A 26 18.35 -0.87 -7.42
CA ALA A 26 19.55 -1.44 -6.85
C ALA A 26 20.52 -2.00 -7.91
N GLN A 27 20.01 -2.37 -9.10
CA GLN A 27 20.81 -2.98 -10.16
C GLN A 27 22.11 -2.21 -10.49
N PRO A 28 22.15 -0.87 -10.65
CA PRO A 28 23.39 -0.16 -10.99
C PRO A 28 24.45 -0.20 -9.90
N PHE A 29 24.07 -0.55 -8.67
CA PHE A 29 24.94 -0.58 -7.50
C PHE A 29 25.34 -2.01 -7.12
N THR A 30 24.89 -3.01 -7.89
CA THR A 30 25.19 -4.43 -7.66
C THR A 30 25.69 -5.08 -8.95
N GLN A 31 26.40 -6.20 -8.83
CA GLN A 31 26.80 -7.02 -9.99
C GLN A 31 25.74 -8.07 -10.35
N ARG A 32 24.51 -7.96 -9.81
CA ARG A 32 23.43 -8.93 -10.00
C ARG A 32 22.31 -8.31 -10.84
N ASN A 33 21.61 -9.14 -11.61
CA ASN A 33 20.44 -8.69 -12.38
C ASN A 33 19.20 -8.53 -11.48
N VAL A 34 18.18 -7.85 -12.00
CA VAL A 34 16.94 -7.53 -11.27
C VAL A 34 16.22 -8.81 -10.84
N GLU A 35 16.23 -9.85 -11.68
CA GLU A 35 15.59 -11.14 -11.39
C GLU A 35 16.25 -11.85 -10.21
N ALA A 36 17.58 -11.86 -10.13
CA ALA A 36 18.32 -12.47 -9.03
C ALA A 36 18.13 -11.68 -7.73
N LEU A 37 18.15 -10.35 -7.78
CA LEU A 37 17.87 -9.49 -6.61
C LEU A 37 16.44 -9.70 -6.11
N ARG A 38 15.48 -9.87 -7.03
CA ARG A 38 14.10 -10.17 -6.70
C ARG A 38 13.96 -11.53 -6.03
N GLU A 39 14.62 -12.56 -6.55
CA GLU A 39 14.57 -13.92 -6.00
C GLU A 39 15.20 -13.96 -4.60
N GLU A 40 16.34 -13.30 -4.41
CA GLU A 40 17.01 -13.17 -3.11
C GLU A 40 16.11 -12.49 -2.08
N GLU A 41 15.54 -11.33 -2.42
CA GLU A 41 14.55 -10.66 -1.56
C GLU A 41 13.35 -11.57 -1.26
N TRP A 42 12.88 -12.36 -2.23
CA TRP A 42 11.77 -13.29 -2.02
C TRP A 42 12.09 -14.40 -1.03
N GLN A 43 13.28 -15.02 -1.14
CA GLN A 43 13.74 -16.09 -0.26
C GLN A 43 14.06 -15.60 1.16
N GLU A 44 14.58 -14.38 1.29
CA GLU A 44 14.96 -13.81 2.59
C GLU A 44 13.81 -13.12 3.32
N THR A 45 12.74 -12.75 2.60
CA THR A 45 11.57 -12.11 3.22
C THR A 45 10.81 -13.11 4.10
N PRO A 46 10.52 -12.77 5.37
CA PRO A 46 9.72 -13.63 6.24
C PRO A 46 8.33 -13.93 5.65
N GLY A 47 7.85 -15.17 5.76
CA GLY A 47 6.58 -15.59 5.15
C GLY A 47 5.38 -14.70 5.49
N PHE A 48 5.26 -14.23 6.74
CA PHE A 48 4.16 -13.32 7.12
C PHE A 48 4.21 -11.98 6.38
N VAL A 49 5.40 -11.49 6.00
CA VAL A 49 5.57 -10.26 5.21
C VAL A 49 5.13 -10.50 3.77
N LEU A 50 5.44 -11.66 3.19
CA LEU A 50 4.96 -12.07 1.87
C LEU A 50 3.43 -12.21 1.85
N GLU A 51 2.85 -12.90 2.83
CA GLU A 51 1.39 -13.05 2.93
C GLU A 51 0.68 -11.69 3.08
N ASN A 52 1.24 -10.78 3.89
CA ASN A 52 0.72 -9.42 4.03
C ASN A 52 0.81 -8.65 2.71
N ALA A 53 1.91 -8.83 1.99
CA ALA A 53 2.19 -8.19 0.72
C ALA A 53 1.25 -8.65 -0.39
N GLU A 54 0.98 -9.95 -0.50
CA GLU A 54 -0.02 -10.50 -1.41
C GLU A 54 -1.42 -9.97 -1.09
N ARG A 55 -1.84 -9.97 0.19
CA ARG A 55 -3.14 -9.40 0.57
C ARG A 55 -3.24 -7.91 0.27
N ALA A 56 -2.19 -7.14 0.57
CA ALA A 56 -2.13 -5.72 0.27
C ALA A 56 -2.21 -5.47 -1.25
N HIS A 57 -1.51 -6.28 -2.04
CA HIS A 57 -1.55 -6.23 -3.50
C HIS A 57 -2.95 -6.51 -4.04
N HIS A 58 -3.60 -7.59 -3.60
CA HIS A 58 -4.97 -7.90 -4.02
C HIS A 58 -5.97 -6.79 -3.68
N ILE A 59 -5.87 -6.19 -2.49
CA ILE A 59 -6.73 -5.04 -2.15
C ILE A 59 -6.43 -3.85 -3.07
N ALA A 60 -5.17 -3.56 -3.37
CA ALA A 60 -4.81 -2.48 -4.27
C ALA A 60 -5.32 -2.72 -5.70
N GLU A 61 -5.20 -3.94 -6.24
CA GLU A 61 -5.75 -4.33 -7.54
C GLU A 61 -7.26 -4.18 -7.59
N ASP A 62 -7.96 -4.65 -6.55
CA ASP A 62 -9.41 -4.53 -6.42
C ASP A 62 -9.86 -3.06 -6.41
N LEU A 63 -9.14 -2.20 -5.69
CA LEU A 63 -9.42 -0.78 -5.66
C LEU A 63 -9.13 -0.11 -7.00
N PHE A 64 -8.03 -0.48 -7.66
CA PHE A 64 -7.68 0.04 -8.97
C PHE A 64 -8.71 -0.37 -10.03
N ARG A 65 -9.15 -1.63 -10.01
CA ARG A 65 -10.17 -2.16 -10.92
C ARG A 65 -11.51 -1.44 -10.75
N ASP A 66 -11.94 -1.19 -9.52
CA ASP A 66 -13.28 -0.67 -9.24
C ASP A 66 -13.34 0.88 -9.27
N PHE A 67 -12.25 1.58 -8.93
CA PHE A 67 -12.22 3.05 -8.82
C PHE A 67 -11.25 3.74 -9.78
N GLY A 68 -10.27 3.03 -10.35
CA GLY A 68 -9.28 3.58 -11.29
C GLY A 68 -8.61 4.86 -10.79
N ASP A 69 -8.56 5.86 -11.67
CA ASP A 69 -7.96 7.17 -11.40
C ASP A 69 -8.76 8.04 -10.39
N SER A 70 -9.93 7.56 -9.95
CA SER A 70 -10.73 8.25 -8.94
C SER A 70 -10.09 8.18 -7.56
N VAL A 71 -9.11 7.29 -7.34
CA VAL A 71 -8.35 7.15 -6.09
C VAL A 71 -6.85 7.28 -6.33
N ARG A 72 -6.12 7.67 -5.29
CA ARG A 72 -4.65 7.67 -5.29
C ARG A 72 -4.14 6.65 -4.30
N ILE A 73 -3.60 5.54 -4.82
CA ILE A 73 -3.02 4.48 -4.01
C ILE A 73 -1.56 4.83 -3.68
N GLU A 74 -1.21 4.81 -2.39
CA GLU A 74 0.16 5.02 -1.90
C GLU A 74 0.59 3.85 -1.04
N VAL A 75 1.76 3.28 -1.34
CA VAL A 75 2.40 2.29 -0.47
C VAL A 75 3.38 3.00 0.47
N VAL A 76 3.23 2.80 1.77
CA VAL A 76 4.10 3.38 2.80
C VAL A 76 4.71 2.27 3.64
N GLY A 77 5.97 1.98 3.38
CA GLY A 77 6.75 1.02 4.16
C GLY A 77 7.06 1.53 5.57
N LEU A 78 6.91 0.65 6.58
CA LEU A 78 7.27 0.92 7.98
C LEU A 78 8.78 1.15 8.20
N ASP A 79 9.61 0.92 7.18
CA ASP A 79 11.03 1.23 7.14
C ASP A 79 11.34 2.72 6.86
N SER A 80 10.34 3.52 6.49
CA SER A 80 10.48 4.97 6.29
C SER A 80 10.10 5.77 7.54
N PRO A 81 10.66 6.98 7.78
CA PRO A 81 10.26 7.83 8.91
C PRO A 81 8.74 8.12 8.93
N ARG A 82 8.15 8.35 7.75
CA ARG A 82 6.69 8.51 7.60
C ARG A 82 5.95 7.23 7.97
N GLY A 83 6.44 6.06 7.56
CA GLY A 83 5.88 4.76 7.90
C GLY A 83 5.91 4.50 9.39
N VAL A 84 7.05 4.70 10.06
CA VAL A 84 7.17 4.54 11.52
C VAL A 84 6.13 5.40 12.25
N TRP A 85 6.01 6.68 11.88
CA TRP A 85 5.03 7.57 12.50
C TRP A 85 3.58 7.09 12.28
N LEU A 86 3.23 6.69 11.06
CA LEU A 86 1.89 6.15 10.77
C LEU A 86 1.64 4.81 11.47
N GLY A 87 2.66 3.96 11.57
CA GLY A 87 2.64 2.69 12.31
C GLY A 87 2.30 2.90 13.78
N LEU A 88 2.95 3.88 14.41
CA LEU A 88 2.65 4.28 15.80
C LEU A 88 1.26 4.91 15.91
N ARG A 89 0.95 5.92 15.08
CA ARG A 89 -0.35 6.63 15.08
C ARG A 89 -1.53 5.68 14.95
N TYR A 90 -1.42 4.69 14.07
CA TYR A 90 -2.49 3.76 13.77
C TYR A 90 -2.36 2.42 14.51
N ARG A 91 -1.30 2.22 15.32
CA ARG A 91 -1.03 0.98 16.07
C ARG A 91 -0.98 -0.25 15.15
N ILE A 92 -0.19 -0.14 14.08
CA ILE A 92 0.01 -1.22 13.12
C ILE A 92 0.99 -2.23 13.73
N GLY A 93 0.54 -3.48 13.87
CA GLY A 93 1.35 -4.59 14.40
C GLY A 93 2.16 -5.28 13.29
N LYS A 94 2.20 -6.62 13.34
CA LYS A 94 2.90 -7.45 12.34
C LYS A 94 2.23 -7.49 10.96
N GLY A 95 1.00 -6.97 10.84
CA GLY A 95 0.24 -6.90 9.59
C GLY A 95 0.52 -5.63 8.79
N PHE A 96 -0.44 -5.25 7.95
CA PHE A 96 -0.51 -3.93 7.32
C PHE A 96 -1.83 -3.24 7.69
N ALA A 97 -1.97 -1.98 7.35
CA ALA A 97 -3.23 -1.26 7.45
C ALA A 97 -3.53 -0.52 6.16
N VAL A 98 -4.81 -0.39 5.84
CA VAL A 98 -5.30 0.49 4.77
C VAL A 98 -5.92 1.71 5.41
N VAL A 99 -5.47 2.89 4.99
CA VAL A 99 -5.93 4.17 5.51
C VAL A 99 -6.59 4.95 4.38
N VAL A 100 -7.89 5.19 4.49
CA VAL A 100 -8.68 5.93 3.50
C VAL A 100 -8.77 7.39 3.96
N ASP A 101 -8.23 8.27 3.13
CA ASP A 101 -8.18 9.72 3.29
C ASP A 101 -7.60 10.23 4.62
N GLY A 102 -6.83 9.40 5.32
CA GLY A 102 -6.24 9.75 6.62
C GLY A 102 -7.19 9.60 7.82
N HIS A 103 -8.41 9.10 7.61
CA HIS A 103 -9.46 9.06 8.64
C HIS A 103 -9.90 7.63 8.96
N GLU A 104 -10.32 6.87 7.95
CA GLU A 104 -10.78 5.48 8.16
C GLU A 104 -9.59 4.53 8.08
N VAL A 105 -9.43 3.67 9.09
CA VAL A 105 -8.25 2.80 9.25
C VAL A 105 -8.69 1.35 9.39
N PHE A 106 -8.28 0.52 8.43
CA PHE A 106 -8.54 -0.91 8.38
C PHE A 106 -7.24 -1.64 8.72
N ARG A 107 -7.19 -2.27 9.89
CA ARG A 107 -5.99 -2.99 10.36
C ARG A 107 -6.11 -4.46 9.96
N ASP A 108 -5.06 -4.97 9.33
CA ASP A 108 -4.97 -6.33 8.80
C ASP A 108 -6.25 -6.80 8.07
N PRO A 109 -6.73 -6.03 7.07
CA PRO A 109 -7.94 -6.38 6.36
C PRO A 109 -7.77 -7.73 5.65
N LYS A 110 -8.82 -8.55 5.72
CA LYS A 110 -8.86 -9.88 5.07
C LYS A 110 -9.46 -9.83 3.67
N ASP A 111 -10.28 -8.83 3.40
CA ASP A 111 -10.95 -8.61 2.13
C ASP A 111 -11.05 -7.10 1.82
N SER A 112 -11.38 -6.79 0.57
CA SER A 112 -11.43 -5.41 0.07
C SER A 112 -12.78 -4.72 0.32
N GLY A 113 -13.84 -5.44 0.74
CA GLY A 113 -15.21 -4.91 0.82
C GLY A 113 -15.34 -3.68 1.72
N PRO A 114 -14.97 -3.77 3.01
CA PRO A 114 -15.03 -2.63 3.93
C PRO A 114 -14.19 -1.43 3.47
N VAL A 115 -13.06 -1.68 2.79
CA VAL A 115 -12.20 -0.64 2.24
C VAL A 115 -12.88 0.05 1.04
N LYS A 116 -13.51 -0.72 0.15
CA LYS A 116 -14.30 -0.20 -0.98
C LYS A 116 -15.47 0.66 -0.50
N ASP A 117 -16.16 0.24 0.56
CA ASP A 117 -17.26 1.03 1.14
C ASP A 117 -16.76 2.38 1.67
N ALA A 118 -15.61 2.41 2.33
CA ALA A 118 -14.99 3.65 2.79
C ALA A 118 -14.55 4.55 1.64
N VAL A 119 -13.97 3.97 0.59
CA VAL A 119 -13.62 4.73 -0.63
C VAL A 119 -14.86 5.32 -1.30
N SER A 120 -15.92 4.54 -1.45
CA SER A 120 -17.20 5.00 -2.00
C SER A 120 -17.76 6.18 -1.20
N ARG A 121 -17.79 6.10 0.14
CA ARG A 121 -18.19 7.23 1.00
C ARG A 121 -17.29 8.44 0.83
N ALA A 122 -15.97 8.24 0.78
CA ALA A 122 -15.01 9.31 0.57
C ALA A 122 -15.20 10.01 -0.78
N LEU A 123 -15.62 9.28 -1.83
CA LEU A 123 -15.96 9.85 -3.13
C LEU A 123 -17.30 10.60 -3.10
N SER A 124 -18.34 10.04 -2.48
CA SER A 124 -19.68 10.66 -2.44
C SER A 124 -19.75 11.96 -1.62
N THR A 125 -18.89 12.11 -0.63
CA THR A 125 -18.87 13.30 0.26
C THR A 125 -18.10 14.48 -0.32
N ARG A 126 -17.52 14.34 -1.53
CA ARG A 126 -16.70 15.38 -2.13
C ARG A 126 -17.50 16.27 -3.07
N PRO A 127 -17.27 17.60 -3.05
CA PRO A 127 -17.88 18.49 -4.01
C PRO A 127 -17.45 18.08 -5.42
N SER A 128 -18.45 17.87 -6.27
CA SER A 128 -18.30 17.52 -7.69
C SER A 128 -17.35 18.50 -8.38
N ARG A 129 -16.49 17.98 -9.26
CA ARG A 129 -15.78 18.77 -10.27
C ARG A 129 -16.86 19.43 -11.15
N ALA A 130 -17.23 20.67 -10.83
CA ALA A 130 -17.81 21.60 -11.79
C ALA A 130 -16.68 22.33 -12.52
#